data_AF-A0A943A5Z9-F1
#
_entry.id   AF-A0A943A5Z9-F1
#
_cell.length_a   1.000
_cell.length_b   1.000
_cell.length_c   1.000
_cell.angle_alpha   90.00
_cell.angle_beta   90.00
_cell.angle_gamma   90.00
#
_symmetry.space_group_name_H-M   'P 1'
#
loop_
_entity.id
_entity.type
_entity.pdbx_description
1 polymer ?
#
loop_
_entity_poly.entity_id
_entity_poly.type
_entity_poly.pdbx_seq_one_letter_code
_entity_poly.pdbx_strand_id
1 'polypeptide(L)' 'MITIFTPTFNRAELLSVLKNSIDAQVCTDFEWIIVDDG' A
#
# COMPACT_ATOMS: atom_id res chain seq x y z
N MET A 1 -8.64 8.45 -10.26
CA MET A 1 -8.63 7.98 -8.87
C MET A 1 -8.57 6.46 -8.87
N ILE A 2 -7.46 5.90 -8.40
CA ILE A 2 -7.21 4.46 -8.29
C ILE A 2 -7.27 4.04 -6.82
N THR A 3 -7.90 2.93 -6.50
CA THR A 3 -7.88 2.36 -5.15
C THR A 3 -6.89 1.21 -5.10
N ILE A 4 -5.86 1.34 -4.26
CA ILE A 4 -4.89 0.27 -3.98
C ILE A 4 -5.30 -0.36 -2.66
N PHE A 5 -5.75 -1.61 -2.72
CA PHE A 5 -6.13 -2.37 -1.53
C PHE A 5 -5.03 -3.39 -1.21
N THR A 6 -4.46 -3.31 -0.01
CA THR A 6 -3.37 -4.19 0.42
C THR A 6 -3.74 -4.92 1.71
N PRO A 7 -4.17 -6.19 1.62
CA PRO A 7 -4.27 -7.03 2.81
C PRO A 7 -2.88 -7.44 3.30
N THR A 8 -2.64 -7.38 4.60
CA THR A 8 -1.39 -7.78 5.23
C THR A 8 -1.66 -8.72 6.42
N PHE A 9 -0.85 -9.78 6.53
CA PHE A 9 -0.89 -10.77 7.61
C PHE A 9 0.54 -11.03 8.06
N ASN A 10 0.88 -10.79 9.33
CA ASN A 10 2.20 -10.99 9.92
C ASN A 10 3.40 -10.47 9.11
N ARG A 11 3.20 -9.41 8.29
CA ARG A 11 4.24 -8.81 7.44
C ARG A 11 4.16 -7.29 7.31
N ALA A 12 3.64 -6.64 8.34
CA ALA A 12 3.43 -5.19 8.37
C ALA A 12 4.73 -4.40 8.12
N GLU A 13 5.89 -4.97 8.45
CA GLU A 13 7.21 -4.38 8.22
C GLU A 13 7.49 -4.12 6.73
N LEU A 14 6.95 -4.96 5.83
CA LEU A 14 7.14 -4.83 4.38
C LEU A 14 6.29 -3.71 3.77
N LEU A 15 5.27 -3.21 4.48
CA LEU A 15 4.42 -2.13 3.99
C LEU A 15 5.20 -0.84 3.74
N SER A 16 6.28 -0.61 4.48
CA SER A 16 7.17 0.53 4.28
C SER A 16 7.84 0.51 2.90
N VAL A 17 8.29 -0.66 2.45
CA VAL A 17 8.90 -0.86 1.12
C VAL A 17 7.86 -0.70 0.01
N LEU A 18 6.66 -1.25 0.23
CA LEU A 18 5.54 -1.07 -0.70
C LEU A 18 5.14 0.39 -0.84
N LYS A 19 5.07 1.13 0.28
CA LYS A 19 4.74 2.56 0.27
C LYS A 19 5.75 3.37 -0.54
N ASN A 20 7.05 3.14 -0.34
CA ASN A 20 8.09 3.80 -1.13
C ASN A 20 7.94 3.51 -2.64
N SER A 21 7.49 2.31 -3.00
CA SER A 21 7.25 1.92 -4.40
C SER A 21 6.01 2.58 -4.99
N ILE A 22 4.95 2.73 -4.18
CA ILE A 22 3.71 3.42 -4.53
C ILE A 22 3.97 4.93 -4.70
N ASP A 23 4.76 5.54 -3.81
CA ASP A 23 5.09 6.96 -3.87
C ASP A 23 5.99 7.33 -5.05
N ALA A 24 6.72 6.36 -5.60
CA ALA A 24 7.52 6.53 -6.80
C ALA A 24 6.72 6.42 -8.11
N GLN A 25 5.42 6.12 -8.05
CA GLN A 25 4.58 6.02 -9.25
C GLN A 25 4.31 7.41 -9.87
N VAL A 26 4.19 7.44 -11.20
CA VAL A 26 3.83 8.66 -11.94
C VAL A 26 2.37 9.07 -11.69
N CYS A 27 1.50 8.09 -11.42
CA CYS A 27 0.10 8.34 -11.09
C CYS A 27 -0.03 8.65 -9.59
N THR A 28 -0.42 9.89 -9.28
CA THR A 28 -0.55 10.38 -7.90
C THR A 28 -1.99 10.41 -7.39
N ASP A 29 -2.97 10.18 -8.27
CA ASP A 29 -4.39 10.17 -7.94
C ASP A 29 -4.84 8.76 -7.52
N PHE A 30 -4.44 8.37 -6.31
CA PHE A 30 -4.81 7.10 -5.71
C PHE A 30 -5.14 7.22 -4.22
N GLU A 31 -5.95 6.28 -3.74
CA GLU A 31 -6.15 6.00 -2.32
C GLU A 31 -5.52 4.65 -1.99
N TRP A 32 -4.81 4.56 -0.86
CA TRP A 32 -4.18 3.32 -0.40
C TRP A 32 -4.83 2.86 0.90
N ILE A 33 -5.49 1.71 0.84
CA ILE A 33 -6.21 1.12 1.96
C ILE A 33 -5.48 -0.16 2.37
N ILE A 34 -5.03 -0.18 3.62
CA ILE A 34 -4.35 -1.33 4.22
C ILE A 34 -5.35 -2.02 5.14
N VAL A 35 -5.48 -3.34 4.99
CA VAL A 35 -6.29 -4.16 5.89
C VAL A 35 -5.38 -5.20 6.51
N ASP A 36 -5.20 -5.09 7.82
CA ASP A 36 -4.44 -6.05 8.59
C ASP A 36 -5.38 -7.13 9.12
N ASP A 37 -5.15 -8.39 8.73
CA ASP A 37 -5.89 -9.56 9.20
C ASP A 37 -5.13 -10.38 10.26
N GLY A 38 -3.95 -9.92 10.69
CA GLY A 38 -3.21 -10.37 11.88
C GLY A 38 -2.25 -11.52 11.68
#